data_AF-A0A953QHZ5-F1
#
_entry.id   AF-A0A953QHZ5-F1
#
_cell.length_a   1.000
_cell.length_b   1.000
_cell.length_c   1.000
_cell.angle_alpha   90.00
_cell.angle_beta   90.00
_cell.angle_gamma   90.00
#
_symmetry.space_group_name_H-M   'P 1'
#
loop_
_entity.id
_entity.type
_entity.pdbx_description
1 polymer ?
#
loop_
_entity_poly.entity_id
_entity_poly.type
_entity_poly.pdbx_seq_one_letter_code
_entity_poly.pdbx_strand_id
1 'polypeptide(L)'
;MRFQLTMLALAVLILLTAPTLGGSFVQTRQFPAQPPPPEDEQRILLEKEQAKKANLERQAQLRRDADQLLKLATELKQYVDKSNENTLSVDVIKKAAEIERLARSVKDKMKAN
;
A
#
# COMPACT_ATOMS: atom_id res chain seq x y z
N MET A 1 15.10 -34.17 -24.25
CA MET A 1 13.79 -34.49 -24.87
C MET A 1 12.59 -34.50 -23.91
N ARG A 2 12.74 -34.28 -22.59
CA ARG A 2 11.60 -34.29 -21.63
C ARG A 2 10.95 -32.92 -21.37
N PHE A 3 11.55 -31.81 -21.81
CA PHE A 3 11.00 -30.45 -21.67
C PHE A 3 10.14 -29.99 -22.86
N GLN A 4 10.22 -30.66 -24.01
CA GLN A 4 9.38 -30.34 -25.18
C GLN A 4 7.95 -30.89 -25.05
N LEU A 5 7.76 -31.96 -24.29
CA LEU A 5 6.44 -32.60 -24.11
C LEU A 5 5.54 -31.84 -23.13
N THR A 6 6.12 -31.16 -22.12
CA THR A 6 5.35 -30.37 -21.14
C THR A 6 4.88 -29.03 -21.71
N MET A 7 5.62 -28.45 -22.66
CA MET A 7 5.21 -27.21 -23.35
C MET A 7 3.99 -27.42 -24.26
N LEU A 8 3.87 -28.60 -24.88
CA LEU A 8 2.75 -28.91 -25.77
C LEU A 8 1.45 -29.24 -25.01
N ALA A 9 1.58 -29.81 -23.79
CA ALA A 9 0.44 -30.09 -22.92
C ALA A 9 -0.18 -28.82 -22.31
N LEU A 10 0.59 -27.73 -22.12
CA LEU A 10 0.06 -26.46 -21.63
C LEU A 10 -0.64 -25.63 -22.72
N ALA A 11 -0.22 -25.78 -23.97
CA ALA A 11 -0.78 -25.04 -25.11
C ALA A 11 -2.21 -25.48 -25.49
N VAL A 12 -2.56 -26.75 -25.24
CA VAL A 12 -3.90 -27.29 -25.53
C VAL A 12 -4.91 -26.92 -24.44
N LEU A 13 -4.46 -26.69 -23.19
CA LEU A 13 -5.35 -26.34 -22.07
C LEU A 13 -5.82 -24.88 -22.09
N ILE A 14 -5.10 -23.98 -22.77
CA ILE A 14 -5.48 -22.56 -22.90
C ILE A 14 -6.49 -22.33 -24.05
N LEU A 15 -6.67 -23.30 -24.96
CA LEU A 15 -7.55 -23.14 -26.12
C LEU A 15 -9.05 -23.41 -25.86
N LEU A 16 -9.43 -23.88 -24.67
CA LEU A 16 -10.81 -24.33 -24.40
C LEU A 16 -11.68 -23.33 -23.61
N THR A 17 -11.19 -22.11 -23.37
CA THR A 17 -11.96 -21.05 -22.67
C THR A 17 -12.13 -19.80 -23.51
N ALA A 18 -12.20 -19.91 -24.83
CA ALA A 18 -12.60 -18.80 -25.69
C ALA A 18 -14.10 -18.51 -25.48
N PRO A 19 -14.52 -17.39 -24.87
CA PRO A 19 -15.89 -16.93 -25.02
C PRO A 19 -16.08 -16.55 -26.50
N THR A 20 -17.04 -17.23 -27.10
CA THR A 20 -17.58 -16.97 -28.43
C THR A 20 -17.91 -15.49 -28.62
N LEU A 21 -17.42 -14.96 -29.74
CA LEU A 21 -17.84 -13.76 -30.46
C LEU A 21 -19.27 -13.30 -30.10
N GLY A 22 -19.34 -12.16 -29.42
CA GLY A 22 -20.58 -11.50 -29.05
C GLY A 22 -20.29 -10.12 -28.45
N GLY A 23 -19.45 -9.33 -29.12
CA GLY A 23 -19.10 -7.98 -28.69
C GLY A 23 -19.13 -7.07 -29.90
N SER A 24 -20.15 -6.22 -29.96
CA SER A 24 -20.41 -5.22 -30.99
C SER A 24 -19.15 -4.49 -31.43
N PHE A 25 -18.93 -4.42 -32.74
CA PHE A 25 -17.98 -3.49 -33.35
C PHE A 25 -18.32 -2.06 -32.92
N VAL A 26 -17.62 -1.54 -31.91
CA VAL A 26 -17.49 -0.10 -31.74
C VAL A 26 -16.38 0.32 -32.68
N GLN A 27 -16.78 0.96 -33.77
CA GLN A 27 -15.90 1.62 -34.71
C GLN A 27 -15.16 2.75 -33.99
N THR A 28 -13.98 2.46 -33.44
CA THR A 28 -13.06 3.51 -32.98
C THR A 28 -12.56 4.24 -34.22
N ARG A 29 -13.18 5.38 -34.55
CA ARG A 29 -12.57 6.36 -35.44
C ARG A 29 -11.23 6.76 -34.79
N GLN A 30 -10.13 6.25 -35.32
CA GLN A 30 -8.81 6.82 -35.06
C GLN A 30 -8.79 8.22 -35.67
N PHE A 31 -9.07 9.22 -34.84
CA PHE A 31 -8.58 10.57 -35.08
C PHE A 31 -7.08 10.57 -34.73
N PRO A 32 -6.23 11.24 -35.52
CA PRO A 32 -4.85 11.48 -35.09
C PRO A 32 -4.89 12.21 -33.75
N ALA A 33 -4.20 11.68 -32.75
CA ALA A 33 -4.08 12.32 -31.44
C ALA A 33 -3.46 13.70 -31.63
N GLN A 34 -4.29 14.74 -31.60
CA GLN A 34 -3.79 16.11 -31.54
C GLN A 34 -3.07 16.26 -30.20
N PRO A 35 -1.87 16.88 -30.16
CA PRO A 35 -1.21 17.18 -28.91
C PRO A 35 -2.17 18.01 -28.04
N PRO A 36 -2.26 17.72 -26.73
CA PRO A 36 -3.20 18.40 -25.85
C PRO A 36 -2.96 19.92 -25.90
N PRO A 37 -4.03 20.73 -25.85
CA PRO A 37 -3.92 22.19 -25.77
C PRO A 37 -2.94 22.63 -24.67
N PRO A 38 -2.21 23.74 -24.84
CA PRO A 38 -1.22 24.21 -23.85
C PRO A 38 -1.78 24.42 -22.44
N GLU A 39 -3.06 24.73 -22.32
CA GLU A 39 -3.76 24.88 -21.03
C GLU A 39 -3.89 23.54 -20.28
N ASP A 40 -4.04 22.43 -21.00
CA ASP A 40 -4.11 21.09 -20.42
C ASP A 40 -2.74 20.61 -19.94
N GLU A 41 -1.65 20.97 -20.62
CA GLU A 41 -0.29 20.65 -20.15
C GLU A 41 0.03 21.33 -18.81
N GLN A 42 -0.32 22.61 -18.67
CA GLN A 42 -0.13 23.34 -17.41
C GLN A 42 -0.95 22.74 -16.26
N ARG A 43 -2.20 22.33 -16.54
CA ARG A 43 -3.04 21.63 -15.56
C ARG A 43 -2.44 20.29 -15.14
N ILE A 44 -1.94 19.49 -16.09
CA ILE A 44 -1.28 18.21 -15.82
C ILE A 44 -0.02 18.39 -14.97
N LEU A 45 0.78 19.42 -15.25
CA LEU A 45 1.98 19.73 -14.46
C LEU A 45 1.60 20.11 -13.02
N LEU A 46 0.59 20.97 -12.84
CA LEU A 46 0.11 21.37 -11.52
C LEU A 46 -0.42 20.17 -10.71
N GLU A 47 -1.21 19.30 -11.33
CA GLU A 47 -1.71 18.07 -10.71
C GLU A 47 -0.56 17.13 -10.30
N LYS A 48 0.46 16.97 -11.14
CA LYS A 48 1.66 16.18 -10.81
C LYS A 48 2.44 16.76 -9.64
N GLU A 49 2.60 18.08 -9.59
CA GLU A 49 3.28 18.74 -8.47
C GLU A 49 2.51 18.59 -7.16
N GLN A 50 1.18 18.72 -7.21
CA GLN A 50 0.30 18.51 -6.05
C GLN A 50 0.39 17.07 -5.55
N ALA A 51 0.31 16.09 -6.45
CA ALA A 51 0.46 14.67 -6.10
C ALA A 51 1.84 14.38 -5.48
N LYS A 52 2.91 14.97 -6.03
CA LYS A 52 4.27 14.83 -5.48
C LYS A 52 4.36 15.43 -4.06
N LYS A 53 3.82 16.62 -3.83
CA LYS A 53 3.77 17.26 -2.51
C LYS A 53 3.00 16.40 -1.50
N ALA A 54 1.81 15.92 -1.87
CA ALA A 54 1.01 15.04 -1.02
C ALA A 54 1.73 13.73 -0.66
N ASN A 55 2.49 13.15 -1.60
CA ASN A 55 3.30 11.96 -1.32
C ASN A 55 4.43 12.23 -0.33
N LEU A 56 5.13 13.36 -0.49
CA LEU A 56 6.19 13.77 0.43
C LEU A 56 5.65 14.05 1.82
N GLU A 57 4.51 14.73 1.93
CA GLU A 57 3.86 14.99 3.20
C GLU A 57 3.44 13.69 3.90
N ARG A 58 2.84 12.75 3.17
CA ARG A 58 2.52 11.42 3.72
C ARG A 58 3.76 10.68 4.20
N GLN A 59 4.85 10.70 3.44
CA GLN A 59 6.11 10.07 3.86
C GLN A 59 6.66 10.71 5.13
N ALA A 60 6.60 12.04 5.24
CA ALA A 60 7.02 12.76 6.44
C ALA A 60 6.13 12.45 7.66
N GLN A 61 4.82 12.29 7.47
CA GLN A 61 3.92 11.82 8.53
C GLN A 61 4.25 10.40 8.96
N LEU A 62 4.39 9.46 8.03
CA LEU A 62 4.75 8.07 8.32
C LEU A 62 6.09 7.96 9.07
N ARG A 63 7.08 8.76 8.69
CA ARG A 63 8.37 8.79 9.39
C ARG A 63 8.22 9.27 10.82
N ARG A 64 7.48 10.35 11.05
CA ARG A 64 7.21 10.87 12.40
C ARG A 64 6.49 9.84 13.27
N ASP A 65 5.50 9.16 12.71
CA ASP A 65 4.76 8.10 13.41
C ASP A 65 5.67 6.91 13.77
N ALA A 66 6.57 6.52 12.85
CA ALA A 66 7.56 5.47 13.11
C ALA A 66 8.57 5.86 14.21
N ASP A 67 9.04 7.11 14.21
CA ASP A 67 9.93 7.63 15.26
C ASP A 67 9.24 7.64 16.63
N GLN A 68 7.95 8.01 16.68
CA GLN A 68 7.14 7.94 17.90
C GLN A 68 6.96 6.51 18.41
N LEU A 69 6.67 5.55 17.51
CA LEU A 69 6.56 4.14 17.86
C LEU A 69 7.87 3.61 18.44
N LEU A 70 9.01 3.93 17.84
CA LEU A 70 10.32 3.53 18.34
C LEU A 70 10.58 4.09 19.74
N LYS A 71 10.24 5.37 19.97
CA LYS A 71 10.36 6.01 21.28
C LYS A 71 9.52 5.28 22.33
N LEU A 72 8.24 5.04 22.05
CA LEU A 72 7.32 4.36 22.97
C LEU A 72 7.77 2.92 23.27
N ALA A 73 8.24 2.19 22.26
CA ALA A 73 8.79 0.85 22.45
C ALA A 73 10.05 0.87 23.33
N THR A 74 10.92 1.84 23.14
CA THR A 74 12.12 2.03 23.97
C THR A 74 11.76 2.35 25.41
N GLU A 75 10.81 3.25 25.63
CA GLU A 75 10.31 3.58 26.97
C GLU A 75 9.67 2.35 27.64
N LEU A 76 8.83 1.60 26.92
CA LEU A 76 8.24 0.36 27.43
C LEU A 76 9.32 -0.63 27.88
N LYS A 77 10.33 -0.85 27.04
CA LYS A 77 11.46 -1.71 27.40
C LYS A 77 12.13 -1.23 28.68
N GLN A 78 12.40 0.07 28.80
CA GLN A 78 13.01 0.63 30.03
C GLN A 78 12.12 0.44 31.26
N TYR A 79 10.80 0.57 31.14
CA TYR A 79 9.86 0.31 32.24
C TYR A 79 9.85 -1.17 32.64
N VAL A 80 9.96 -2.08 31.69
CA VAL A 80 10.07 -3.53 31.93
C VAL A 80 11.42 -3.87 32.56
N ASP A 81 12.54 -3.37 32.02
CA ASP A 81 13.88 -3.59 32.57
C ASP A 81 14.02 -3.03 34.00
N LYS A 82 13.27 -1.97 34.34
CA LYS A 82 13.21 -1.40 35.71
C LYS A 82 12.21 -2.09 36.64
N SER A 83 11.26 -2.88 36.11
CA SER A 83 10.27 -3.62 36.91
C SER A 83 10.80 -5.03 37.17
N ASN A 84 11.00 -5.40 38.44
CA ASN A 84 11.49 -6.73 38.82
C ASN A 84 10.35 -7.78 38.80
N GLU A 85 10.68 -9.08 38.78
CA GLU A 85 9.78 -10.24 38.60
C GLU A 85 8.49 -10.25 39.45
N ASN A 86 8.42 -9.46 40.52
CA ASN A 86 7.30 -9.43 41.46
C ASN A 86 6.54 -8.10 41.53
N THR A 87 6.80 -7.15 40.62
CA THR A 87 6.04 -5.88 40.53
C THR A 87 5.60 -5.63 39.10
N LEU A 88 4.65 -6.44 38.61
CA LEU A 88 3.83 -6.06 37.46
C LEU A 88 2.85 -4.97 37.92
N SER A 89 3.36 -3.75 38.10
CA SER A 89 2.55 -2.61 38.51
C SER A 89 1.44 -2.37 37.48
N VAL A 90 0.26 -1.98 37.96
CA VAL A 90 -0.92 -1.62 37.14
C VAL A 90 -0.58 -0.65 36.01
N ASP A 91 0.47 0.16 36.19
CA ASP A 91 1.01 1.08 35.19
C ASP A 91 1.61 0.39 33.95
N VAL A 92 2.24 -0.78 34.11
CA VAL A 92 2.77 -1.58 32.98
C VAL A 92 1.63 -2.15 32.15
N ILE A 93 0.56 -2.61 32.80
CA ILE A 93 -0.64 -3.11 32.13
C ILE A 93 -1.33 -1.99 31.34
N LYS A 94 -1.48 -0.80 31.94
CA LYS A 94 -2.05 0.38 31.26
C LYS A 94 -1.22 0.78 30.04
N LYS A 95 0.11 0.81 30.15
CA LYS A 95 1.01 1.11 29.02
C LYS A 95 0.90 0.05 27.92
N ALA A 96 0.82 -1.23 28.26
CA ALA A 96 0.63 -2.30 27.28
C ALA A 96 -0.70 -2.16 26.51
N ALA A 97 -1.79 -1.81 27.20
CA ALA A 97 -3.09 -1.55 26.57
C ALA A 97 -3.05 -0.34 25.62
N GLU A 98 -2.32 0.70 25.99
CA GLU A 98 -2.13 1.90 25.15
C GLU A 98 -1.36 1.57 23.87
N ILE A 99 -0.34 0.70 23.97
CA ILE A 99 0.42 0.18 22.83
C ILE A 99 -0.46 -0.68 21.92
N GLU A 100 -1.29 -1.56 22.47
CA GLU A 100 -2.23 -2.35 21.67
C GLU A 100 -3.18 -1.45 20.85
N ARG A 101 -3.70 -0.41 21.50
CA ARG A 101 -4.62 0.55 20.85
C ARG A 101 -3.93 1.31 19.72
N LEU A 102 -2.69 1.74 19.93
CA LEU A 102 -1.89 2.42 18.90
C LEU A 102 -1.58 1.47 17.72
N ALA A 103 -1.17 0.24 18.01
CA ALA A 103 -0.86 -0.76 17.00
C ALA A 103 -2.08 -1.11 16.14
N ARG A 104 -3.28 -1.21 16.73
CA ARG A 104 -4.54 -1.37 15.98
C ARG A 104 -4.83 -0.17 15.09
N SER A 105 -4.71 1.04 15.62
CA SER A 105 -4.91 2.27 14.83
C SER A 105 -3.99 2.35 13.61
N VAL A 106 -2.72 1.98 13.76
CA VAL A 106 -1.77 1.91 12.64
C VAL A 106 -2.17 0.83 11.63
N LYS A 107 -2.51 -0.37 12.08
CA LYS A 107 -2.98 -1.47 11.22
C LYS A 107 -4.23 -1.10 10.42
N ASP A 108 -5.19 -0.43 11.06
CA ASP A 108 -6.44 -0.05 10.41
C ASP A 108 -6.22 1.06 9.37
N LYS A 109 -5.36 2.05 9.67
CA LYS A 109 -4.92 3.06 8.69
C LYS A 109 -4.15 2.44 7.51
N MET A 110 -3.39 1.36 7.74
CA MET A 110 -2.68 0.63 6.68
C MET A 110 -3.62 -0.22 5.81
N LYS A 111 -4.73 -0.70 6.38
CA LYS A 111 -5.72 -1.53 5.68
C LYS A 111 -6.82 -0.75 4.96
N ALA A 112 -7.00 0.53 5.26
CA ALA A 112 -8.04 1.37 4.63
C ALA A 112 -7.71 1.76 3.15
N ASN A 113 -7.03 0.88 2.41
CA ASN A 113 -6.89 0.94 0.95
C ASN A 113 -7.69 -0.19 0.32
#